data_AF-A0A2H3G0W1-F1
#
_entry.id   AF-A0A2H3G0W1-F1
#
_cell.length_a   1.000
_cell.length_b   1.000
_cell.length_c   1.000
_cell.angle_alpha   90.00
_cell.angle_beta   90.00
_cell.angle_gamma   90.00
#
_symmetry.space_group_name_H-M   'P 1'
#
loop_
_entity.id
_entity.type
_entity.pdbx_description
1 polymer ?
#
loop_
_entity_poly.entity_id
_entity_poly.type
_entity_poly.pdbx_seq_one_letter_code
_entity_poly.pdbx_strand_id
1 'polypeptide(L)'
;MTRLARKDKDPYKEFMIFLMAQVLDVAVKQSTASEVLHTMLTKISRRLCKLKYPSIGRWPQRIQQIVSEGSKCLATRWDRIRKREVKLLGLNDLQKSVMECNTHFSLPSMEGFLNSILKRGKHIEFPNFIPIPHVPPLNSNNLPTVTAGDERCLPFRLALIESWVATSHDTWLKCHIAEENSCRDLKKLIQSYHSEASRWYFSRP
;
A
#
# COMPACT_ATOMS: atom_id res chain seq x y z
N MET A 1 -17.32 -15.07 22.21
CA MET A 1 -16.13 -15.77 22.73
C MET A 1 -14.92 -14.84 22.65
N THR A 2 -14.68 -14.11 23.74
CA THR A 2 -13.53 -13.21 23.89
C THR A 2 -12.29 -14.07 24.15
N ARG A 3 -11.35 -14.13 23.19
CA ARG A 3 -10.06 -14.77 23.42
C ARG A 3 -9.34 -13.97 24.52
N LEU A 4 -9.32 -14.51 25.74
CA LEU A 4 -8.38 -14.12 26.78
C LEU A 4 -6.97 -14.33 26.21
N ALA A 5 -6.38 -13.24 25.73
CA ALA A 5 -4.98 -13.22 25.35
C ALA A 5 -4.18 -13.57 26.61
N ARG A 6 -3.74 -14.83 26.67
CA ARG A 6 -2.83 -15.35 27.68
C ARG A 6 -1.66 -14.37 27.76
N LYS A 7 -1.57 -13.69 28.90
CA LYS A 7 -0.57 -12.68 29.26
C LYS A 7 0.76 -13.40 29.55
N ASP A 8 1.25 -14.17 28.58
CA ASP A 8 2.55 -14.82 28.68
C ASP A 8 3.61 -13.73 28.54
N LYS A 9 4.17 -13.32 29.67
CA LYS A 9 5.46 -12.64 29.70
C LYS A 9 6.41 -13.58 28.97
N ASP A 10 6.95 -13.15 27.83
CA ASP A 10 7.85 -13.96 27.01
C ASP A 10 9.29 -13.56 27.37
N PRO A 11 9.91 -14.20 28.38
CA PRO A 11 11.24 -13.83 28.86
C PRO A 11 12.31 -14.02 27.78
N TYR A 12 12.05 -14.89 26.80
CA TYR A 12 12.94 -15.09 25.67
C TYR A 12 13.01 -13.83 24.80
N LYS A 13 11.85 -13.22 24.47
CA LYS A 13 11.84 -11.96 23.70
C LYS A 13 12.55 -10.83 24.43
N GLU A 14 12.33 -10.71 25.74
CA GLU A 14 12.98 -9.69 26.57
C GLU A 14 14.49 -9.89 26.62
N PHE A 15 14.93 -11.13 26.89
CA PHE A 15 16.34 -11.52 26.89
C PHE A 15 17.00 -11.22 25.54
N MET A 16 16.34 -11.54 24.43
CA MET A 16 16.90 -11.30 23.09
C MET A 16 17.11 -9.81 22.80
N ILE A 17 16.22 -8.91 23.25
CA ILE A 17 16.45 -7.46 23.10
C ILE A 17 17.60 -7.02 24.01
N PHE A 18 17.65 -7.52 25.24
CA PHE A 18 18.75 -7.23 26.16
C PHE A 18 20.11 -7.66 25.57
N LEU A 19 20.21 -8.88 25.04
CA LEU A 19 21.42 -9.38 24.38
C LEU A 19 21.81 -8.51 23.18
N MET A 20 20.85 -8.13 22.34
CA MET A 20 21.12 -7.23 21.21
C MET A 20 21.63 -5.86 21.66
N ALA A 21 21.10 -5.33 22.75
CA ALA A 21 21.61 -4.09 23.33
C ALA A 21 23.05 -4.26 23.83
N GLN A 22 23.39 -5.36 24.51
CA GLN A 22 24.80 -5.60 24.90
C GLN A 22 25.74 -5.69 23.70
N VAL A 23 25.30 -6.35 22.61
CA VAL A 23 26.08 -6.41 21.36
C VAL A 23 26.27 -5.02 20.77
N LEU A 24 25.23 -4.17 20.79
CA LEU A 24 25.34 -2.78 20.35
C LEU A 24 26.34 -1.98 21.21
N ASP A 25 26.32 -2.12 22.54
CA ASP A 25 27.24 -1.45 23.45
C ASP A 25 28.71 -1.79 23.12
N VAL A 26 28.99 -3.08 22.89
CA VAL A 26 30.32 -3.55 22.45
C VAL A 26 30.67 -2.98 21.08
N ALA A 27 29.74 -3.01 20.12
CA ALA A 27 29.98 -2.52 18.76
C ALA A 27 30.28 -1.01 18.72
N VAL A 28 29.61 -0.22 19.57
CA VAL A 28 29.87 1.23 19.73
C VAL A 28 31.29 1.44 20.27
N LYS A 29 31.69 0.69 21.32
CA LYS A 29 33.04 0.78 21.90
C LYS A 29 34.14 0.36 20.94
N GLN A 30 33.88 -0.63 20.09
CA GLN A 30 34.81 -1.09 19.05
C GLN A 30 34.85 -0.18 17.81
N SER A 31 34.15 0.96 17.82
CA SER A 31 34.11 1.89 16.69
C SER A 31 33.64 1.26 15.37
N THR A 32 32.72 0.28 15.43
CA THR A 32 32.15 -0.41 14.27
C THR A 32 31.58 0.58 13.23
N ALA A 33 31.54 0.20 11.94
CA ALA A 33 31.02 1.03 10.86
C ALA A 33 29.61 1.59 11.13
N SER A 34 29.34 2.81 10.66
CA SER A 34 28.09 3.55 10.95
C SER A 34 26.84 2.83 10.45
N GLU A 35 26.89 2.21 9.26
CA GLU A 35 25.75 1.46 8.71
C GLU A 35 25.35 0.25 9.58
N VAL A 36 26.35 -0.42 10.14
CA VAL A 36 26.14 -1.57 11.03
C VAL A 36 25.51 -1.10 12.34
N LEU A 37 26.02 -0.02 12.94
CA LEU A 37 25.45 0.57 14.15
C LEU A 37 24.00 1.05 13.92
N HIS A 38 23.73 1.70 12.78
CA HIS A 38 22.38 2.15 12.42
C HIS A 38 21.40 0.96 12.26
N THR A 39 21.86 -0.12 11.63
CA THR A 39 21.08 -1.36 11.50
C THR A 39 20.79 -1.99 12.86
N MET A 40 21.78 -2.06 13.76
CA MET A 40 21.60 -2.59 15.12
C MET A 40 20.59 -1.76 15.91
N LEU A 41 20.74 -0.43 15.94
CA LEU A 41 19.81 0.49 16.58
C LEU A 41 18.37 0.32 16.05
N THR A 42 18.21 0.30 14.73
CA THR A 42 16.90 0.14 14.09
C THR A 42 16.24 -1.19 14.45
N LYS A 43 17.01 -2.29 14.48
CA LYS A 43 16.51 -3.61 14.88
C LYS A 43 16.04 -3.61 16.33
N ILE A 44 16.80 -3.00 17.24
CA ILE A 44 16.46 -2.92 18.67
C ILE A 44 15.20 -2.07 18.86
N SER A 45 15.15 -0.86 18.27
CA SER A 45 13.98 0.04 18.35
C SER A 45 12.72 -0.64 17.83
N ARG A 46 12.78 -1.31 16.67
CA ARG A 46 11.62 -2.05 16.13
C ARG A 46 11.18 -3.20 17.05
N ARG A 47 12.12 -3.91 17.69
CA ARG A 47 11.78 -5.00 18.62
C ARG A 47 11.15 -4.47 19.92
N LEU A 48 11.63 -3.33 20.41
CA LEU A 48 11.01 -2.66 21.57
C LEU A 48 9.55 -2.27 21.28
N CYS A 49 9.26 -1.71 20.10
CA CYS A 49 7.87 -1.40 19.70
C CYS A 49 6.97 -2.65 19.58
N LYS A 50 7.54 -3.81 19.23
CA LYS A 50 6.79 -5.09 19.16
C LYS A 50 6.51 -5.68 20.54
N LEU A 51 7.25 -5.26 21.57
CA LEU A 51 7.12 -5.77 22.91
C LEU A 51 5.98 -5.02 23.63
N LYS A 52 4.74 -5.44 23.37
CA LYS A 52 3.51 -4.75 23.81
C LYS A 52 3.38 -4.57 25.34
N TYR A 53 4.03 -5.43 26.12
CA TYR A 53 3.96 -5.44 27.59
C TYR A 53 5.34 -5.82 28.18
N PRO A 54 6.30 -4.89 28.28
CA PRO A 54 7.58 -5.18 28.91
C PRO A 54 7.42 -5.47 30.40
N SER A 55 8.17 -6.46 30.90
CA SER A 55 8.28 -6.71 32.33
C SER A 55 8.85 -5.49 33.07
N ILE A 56 8.30 -5.24 34.26
CA ILE A 56 8.78 -4.17 35.15
C ILE A 56 10.16 -4.59 35.69
N GLY A 57 11.20 -3.80 35.40
CA GLY A 57 12.57 -4.08 35.83
C GLY A 57 13.56 -2.99 35.43
N ARG A 58 14.83 -3.16 35.79
CA ARG A 58 15.94 -2.21 35.46
C ARG A 58 16.50 -2.37 34.05
N TRP A 59 16.20 -3.50 33.39
CA TRP A 59 16.72 -3.82 32.05
C TRP A 59 16.24 -2.86 30.93
N PRO A 60 14.99 -2.33 30.91
CA PRO A 60 14.56 -1.39 29.88
C PRO A 60 15.32 -0.06 29.96
N GLN A 61 15.61 0.41 31.18
CA GLN A 61 16.42 1.63 31.41
C GLN A 61 17.84 1.45 30.87
N ARG A 62 18.44 0.27 31.10
CA ARG A 62 19.78 -0.05 30.57
C ARG A 62 19.78 -0.09 29.04
N ILE A 63 18.77 -0.68 28.41
CA ILE A 63 18.65 -0.69 26.95
C ILE A 63 18.47 0.72 26.40
N GLN A 64 17.62 1.54 27.03
CA GLN A 64 17.42 2.92 26.63
C GLN A 64 18.73 3.71 26.66
N GLN A 65 19.53 3.55 27.72
CA GLN A 65 20.85 4.17 27.83
C GLN A 65 21.75 3.76 26.64
N ILE A 66 21.87 2.45 26.37
CA ILE A 66 22.72 1.94 25.30
C ILE A 66 22.26 2.46 23.91
N VAL A 67 20.95 2.47 23.67
CA VAL A 67 20.37 2.98 22.41
C VAL A 67 20.65 4.48 22.26
N SER A 68 20.51 5.26 23.34
CA SER A 68 20.84 6.69 23.35
C SER A 68 22.32 6.95 23.08
N GLU A 69 23.22 6.19 23.69
CA GLU A 69 24.66 6.28 23.47
C GLU A 69 25.04 5.93 22.02
N GLY A 70 24.48 4.85 21.46
CA GLY A 70 24.66 4.48 20.06
C GLY A 70 24.15 5.55 19.10
N SER A 71 22.97 6.12 19.37
CA SER A 71 22.41 7.22 18.57
C SER A 71 23.29 8.46 18.63
N LYS A 72 23.83 8.81 19.81
CA LYS A 72 24.75 9.93 19.99
C LYS A 72 26.04 9.71 19.19
N CYS A 73 26.59 8.49 19.22
CA CYS A 73 27.76 8.11 18.43
C CYS A 73 27.54 8.36 16.93
N LEU A 74 26.41 7.90 16.38
CA LEU A 74 26.06 8.15 14.97
C LEU A 74 25.89 9.64 14.66
N ALA A 75 25.21 10.40 15.53
CA ALA A 75 25.03 11.83 15.36
C ALA A 75 26.38 12.58 15.31
N THR A 76 27.31 12.25 16.21
CA THR A 76 28.65 12.84 16.23
C THR A 76 29.43 12.50 14.96
N ARG A 77 29.35 11.26 14.46
CA ARG A 77 30.00 10.87 13.20
C ARG A 77 29.42 11.64 12.01
N TRP A 78 28.10 11.79 11.96
CA TRP A 78 27.42 12.54 10.92
C TRP A 78 27.81 14.02 10.93
N ASP A 79 27.88 14.64 12.11
CA ASP A 79 28.35 16.02 12.26
C ASP A 79 29.80 16.19 11.77
N ARG A 80 30.68 15.22 12.06
CA ARG A 80 32.06 15.21 11.55
C ARG A 80 32.13 15.10 10.03
N ILE A 81 31.31 14.25 9.41
CA ILE A 81 31.22 14.13 7.95
C ILE A 81 30.76 15.46 7.36
N ARG A 82 29.67 16.01 7.89
CA ARG A 82 29.13 17.30 7.46
C ARG A 82 30.17 18.40 7.53
N LYS A 83 30.89 18.54 8.65
CA LYS A 83 31.95 19.55 8.82
C LYS A 83 33.12 19.37 7.85
N ARG A 84 33.43 18.13 7.43
CA ARG A 84 34.45 17.86 6.40
C ARG A 84 33.98 18.23 5.00
N GLU A 85 32.71 17.96 4.70
CA GLU A 85 32.11 18.21 3.38
C GLU A 85 31.62 19.65 3.20
N VAL A 86 31.50 20.43 4.27
CA VAL A 86 31.30 21.90 4.25
C VAL A 86 32.54 22.64 3.72
N LYS A 87 33.50 21.98 3.08
CA LYS A 87 34.40 22.65 2.14
C LYS A 87 33.52 23.24 1.03
N LEU A 88 33.28 24.54 1.15
CA LEU A 88 32.66 25.45 0.19
C LEU A 88 32.58 24.83 -1.20
N LEU A 89 31.41 24.29 -1.55
CA LEU A 89 31.02 24.32 -2.95
C LEU A 89 31.15 25.79 -3.36
N GLY A 90 32.09 26.08 -4.26
CA GLY A 90 32.35 27.42 -4.78
C GLY A 90 31.19 27.90 -5.64
N LEU A 91 30.00 28.01 -5.04
CA LEU A 91 28.79 28.46 -5.71
C LEU A 91 28.89 29.94 -6.11
N ASN A 92 29.96 30.62 -5.71
CA ASN A 92 30.34 31.94 -6.21
C ASN A 92 30.59 31.94 -7.72
N ASP A 93 30.98 30.79 -8.30
CA ASP A 93 31.16 30.62 -9.76
C ASP A 93 29.82 30.42 -10.49
N LEU A 94 28.72 30.17 -9.77
CA LEU A 94 27.36 30.17 -10.32
C LEU A 94 26.87 31.61 -10.46
N GLN A 95 27.55 32.39 -11.30
CA GLN A 95 27.15 33.75 -11.61
C GLN A 95 25.77 33.72 -12.27
N LYS A 96 24.80 34.42 -11.67
CA LYS A 96 23.39 34.47 -12.10
C LYS A 96 23.22 34.76 -13.61
N SER A 97 24.13 35.55 -14.19
CA SER A 97 24.17 35.90 -15.61
C SER A 97 24.37 34.71 -16.55
N VAL A 98 25.20 33.72 -16.19
CA VAL A 98 25.42 32.51 -17.00
C VAL A 98 24.16 31.63 -16.98
N MET A 99 23.46 31.61 -15.84
CA MET A 99 22.22 30.85 -15.68
C MET A 99 21.07 31.44 -16.50
N GLU A 100 20.91 32.77 -16.50
CA GLU A 100 19.86 33.46 -17.27
C GLU A 100 20.03 33.22 -18.78
N CYS A 101 21.27 33.29 -19.30
CA CYS A 101 21.57 32.96 -20.69
C CYS A 101 21.27 31.48 -21.04
N ASN A 102 21.48 30.57 -20.08
CA ASN A 102 21.24 29.13 -20.24
C ASN A 102 19.81 28.69 -19.90
N THR A 103 18.88 29.62 -19.65
CA THR A 103 17.45 29.31 -19.48
C THR A 103 16.59 29.70 -20.69
N HIS A 104 17.13 30.54 -21.58
CA HIS A 104 16.44 30.94 -22.81
C HIS A 104 16.84 30.04 -23.98
N PHE A 105 16.24 28.86 -24.06
CA PHE A 105 16.33 28.02 -25.26
C PHE A 105 15.10 28.26 -26.14
N SER A 106 15.33 28.79 -27.34
CA SER A 106 14.28 28.79 -28.38
C SER A 106 14.10 27.35 -28.88
N LEU A 107 12.85 26.89 -28.91
CA LEU A 107 12.48 25.57 -29.42
C LEU A 107 11.50 25.75 -30.59
N PRO A 108 11.99 26.14 -31.79
CA PRO A 108 11.13 26.55 -32.90
C PRO A 108 10.14 25.47 -33.32
N SER A 109 10.53 24.20 -33.23
CA SER A 109 9.65 23.06 -33.53
C SER A 109 8.52 22.91 -32.50
N MET A 110 8.79 23.17 -31.21
CA MET A 110 7.78 23.12 -30.16
C MET A 110 6.82 24.31 -30.28
N GLU A 111 7.37 25.51 -30.50
CA GLU A 111 6.58 26.72 -30.74
C GLU A 111 5.72 26.58 -32.01
N GLY A 112 6.28 26.02 -33.09
CA GLY A 112 5.56 25.68 -34.31
C GLY A 112 4.45 24.66 -34.08
N PHE A 113 4.70 23.63 -33.29
CA PHE A 113 3.69 22.65 -32.90
C PHE A 113 2.55 23.27 -32.09
N LEU A 114 2.86 24.09 -31.08
CA LEU A 114 1.86 24.78 -30.26
C LEU A 114 1.00 25.72 -31.11
N ASN A 115 1.63 26.49 -32.01
CA ASN A 115 0.92 27.33 -32.97
C ASN A 115 0.06 26.50 -33.94
N SER A 116 0.48 25.27 -34.29
CA SER A 116 -0.32 24.36 -35.11
C SER A 116 -1.57 23.87 -34.38
N ILE A 117 -1.51 23.65 -33.06
CA ILE A 117 -2.67 23.22 -32.26
C ILE A 117 -3.75 24.28 -32.28
N LEU A 118 -3.39 25.55 -32.10
CA LEU A 118 -4.34 26.66 -32.15
C LEU A 118 -5.00 26.82 -33.52
N LYS A 119 -4.31 26.41 -34.59
CA LYS A 119 -4.81 26.44 -35.97
C LYS A 119 -5.61 25.20 -36.35
N ARG A 120 -5.59 24.13 -35.56
CA ARG A 120 -6.49 23.00 -35.74
C ARG A 120 -7.89 23.49 -35.39
N GLY A 121 -8.69 23.81 -36.41
CA GLY A 121 -10.12 24.01 -36.22
C GLY A 121 -10.70 22.82 -35.46
N LYS A 122 -11.75 23.05 -34.65
CA LYS A 122 -12.43 22.03 -33.85
C LYS A 122 -13.14 21.03 -34.76
N HIS A 123 -12.39 20.22 -35.50
CA HIS A 123 -12.91 19.05 -36.19
C HIS A 123 -12.86 17.89 -35.20
N ILE A 124 -13.70 18.01 -34.16
CA ILE A 124 -14.02 16.86 -33.33
C ILE A 124 -15.30 16.27 -33.91
N GLU A 125 -15.16 15.58 -35.03
CA GLU A 125 -16.06 14.46 -35.26
C GLU A 125 -15.61 13.41 -34.24
N PHE A 126 -16.29 13.36 -33.09
CA PHE A 126 -16.27 12.15 -32.31
C PHE A 126 -16.96 11.11 -33.20
N PRO A 127 -16.25 10.10 -33.77
CA PRO A 127 -16.97 8.94 -34.26
C PRO A 127 -17.74 8.43 -33.05
N ASN A 128 -19.07 8.41 -33.12
CA ASN A 128 -19.99 8.07 -32.02
C ASN A 128 -19.39 7.01 -31.10
N PHE A 129 -18.67 7.45 -30.07
CA PHE A 129 -17.99 6.52 -29.17
C PHE A 129 -19.06 6.09 -28.19
N ILE A 130 -19.64 4.93 -28.48
CA ILE A 130 -20.60 4.27 -27.61
C ILE A 130 -19.80 3.21 -26.85
N PRO A 131 -19.26 3.52 -25.65
CA PRO A 131 -18.55 2.53 -24.87
C PRO A 131 -19.52 1.39 -24.54
N ILE A 132 -19.24 0.20 -25.06
CA ILE A 132 -20.00 -1.01 -24.72
C ILE A 132 -19.45 -1.51 -23.37
N PRO A 133 -20.28 -1.52 -22.30
CA PRO A 133 -19.81 -2.04 -21.02
C PRO A 133 -19.51 -3.53 -21.14
N HIS A 134 -18.30 -3.97 -20.77
CA HIS A 134 -17.95 -5.39 -20.72
C HIS A 134 -18.80 -6.18 -19.70
N VAL A 135 -19.41 -5.47 -18.74
CA VAL A 135 -20.35 -6.04 -17.77
C VAL A 135 -21.61 -5.18 -17.73
N PRO A 136 -22.72 -5.61 -18.37
CA PRO A 136 -23.96 -4.87 -18.34
C PRO A 136 -24.59 -4.91 -16.93
N PRO A 137 -25.33 -3.86 -16.52
CA PRO A 137 -26.05 -3.85 -15.26
C PRO A 137 -27.12 -4.95 -15.23
N LEU A 138 -27.36 -5.53 -14.05
CA LEU A 138 -28.38 -6.55 -13.85
C LEU A 138 -29.76 -5.91 -13.76
N ASN A 139 -30.76 -6.54 -14.39
CA ASN A 139 -32.15 -6.13 -14.28
C ASN A 139 -32.74 -6.66 -12.96
N SER A 140 -33.33 -5.78 -12.14
CA SER A 140 -33.98 -6.14 -10.88
C SER A 140 -35.17 -7.11 -11.05
N ASN A 141 -35.81 -7.13 -12.22
CA ASN A 141 -36.99 -7.97 -12.47
C ASN A 141 -36.63 -9.39 -12.95
N ASN A 142 -35.38 -9.63 -13.35
CA ASN A 142 -34.96 -10.92 -13.88
C ASN A 142 -33.92 -11.56 -12.97
N LEU A 143 -33.97 -12.89 -12.86
CA LEU A 143 -32.96 -13.63 -12.12
C LEU A 143 -31.61 -13.55 -12.87
N PRO A 144 -30.51 -13.13 -12.22
CA PRO A 144 -29.23 -12.99 -12.88
C PRO A 144 -28.65 -14.36 -13.25
N THR A 145 -27.83 -14.41 -14.30
CA THR A 145 -27.15 -15.64 -14.74
C THR A 145 -25.65 -15.54 -14.52
N VAL A 146 -25.10 -16.55 -13.84
CA VAL A 146 -23.64 -16.72 -13.72
C VAL A 146 -23.17 -17.47 -14.96
N THR A 147 -22.66 -16.75 -15.95
CA THR A 147 -22.00 -17.36 -17.11
C THR A 147 -20.50 -17.39 -16.88
N ALA A 148 -19.81 -18.47 -17.25
CA ALA A 148 -18.36 -18.47 -17.32
C ALA A 148 -17.94 -17.53 -18.46
N GLY A 149 -17.54 -16.31 -18.11
CA GLY A 149 -17.08 -15.27 -19.06
C GLY A 149 -15.60 -14.96 -18.88
N ASP A 150 -15.15 -13.84 -19.43
CA ASP A 150 -13.78 -13.33 -19.23
C ASP A 150 -13.42 -13.26 -17.73
N GLU A 151 -12.37 -13.97 -17.32
CA GLU A 151 -11.90 -14.00 -15.92
C GLU A 151 -11.58 -12.60 -15.39
N ARG A 152 -11.20 -11.65 -16.25
CA ARG A 152 -10.94 -10.25 -15.85
C ARG A 152 -12.20 -9.53 -15.38
N CYS A 153 -13.36 -9.93 -15.90
CA CYS A 153 -14.66 -9.35 -15.55
C CYS A 153 -15.37 -10.10 -14.42
N LEU A 154 -14.89 -11.29 -14.05
CA LEU A 154 -15.46 -12.14 -13.01
C LEU A 154 -15.69 -11.41 -11.67
N PRO A 155 -14.73 -10.67 -11.07
CA PRO A 155 -14.95 -10.00 -9.78
C PRO A 155 -16.09 -8.97 -9.84
N PHE A 156 -16.18 -8.20 -10.94
CA PHE A 156 -17.24 -7.21 -11.11
C PHE A 156 -18.61 -7.86 -11.26
N ARG A 157 -18.68 -9.03 -11.90
CA ARG A 157 -19.92 -9.80 -12.06
C ARG A 157 -20.39 -10.42 -10.76
N LEU A 158 -19.47 -10.99 -9.97
CA LEU A 158 -19.78 -11.51 -8.64
C LEU A 158 -20.32 -10.39 -7.74
N ALA A 159 -19.65 -9.23 -7.72
CA ALA A 159 -20.10 -8.06 -6.97
C ALA A 159 -21.48 -7.54 -7.42
N LEU A 160 -21.79 -7.56 -8.72
CA LEU A 160 -23.12 -7.19 -9.21
C LEU A 160 -24.20 -8.18 -8.76
N ILE A 161 -23.92 -9.49 -8.78
CA ILE A 161 -24.85 -10.50 -8.28
C ILE A 161 -25.09 -10.32 -6.79
N GLU A 162 -24.03 -10.12 -6.00
CA GLU A 162 -24.13 -9.83 -4.57
C GLU A 162 -24.97 -8.57 -4.30
N SER A 163 -24.76 -7.50 -5.08
CA SER A 163 -25.55 -6.28 -5.00
C SER A 163 -27.01 -6.48 -5.39
N TRP A 164 -27.28 -7.28 -6.43
CA TRP A 164 -28.63 -7.66 -6.84
C TRP A 164 -29.33 -8.46 -5.74
N VAL A 165 -28.64 -9.42 -5.10
CA VAL A 165 -29.18 -10.18 -3.97
C VAL A 165 -29.53 -9.24 -2.82
N ALA A 166 -28.65 -8.28 -2.50
CA ALA A 166 -28.86 -7.34 -1.41
C ALA A 166 -30.01 -6.35 -1.64
N THR A 167 -30.34 -6.01 -2.90
CA THR A 167 -31.26 -4.91 -3.22
C THR A 167 -32.55 -5.33 -3.91
N SER A 168 -32.53 -6.40 -4.69
CA SER A 168 -33.61 -6.77 -5.62
C SER A 168 -34.22 -8.14 -5.35
N HIS A 169 -33.57 -9.02 -4.58
CA HIS A 169 -34.04 -10.38 -4.32
C HIS A 169 -35.41 -10.45 -3.64
N ASP A 170 -35.65 -9.65 -2.59
CA ASP A 170 -36.92 -9.67 -1.86
C ASP A 170 -38.09 -9.20 -2.73
N THR A 171 -37.84 -8.21 -3.60
CA THR A 171 -38.83 -7.69 -4.55
C THR A 171 -39.10 -8.73 -5.64
N TRP A 172 -38.05 -9.35 -6.18
CA TRP A 172 -38.17 -10.40 -7.18
C TRP A 172 -38.95 -11.60 -6.63
N LEU A 173 -38.65 -12.04 -5.40
CA LEU A 173 -39.31 -13.17 -4.75
C LEU A 173 -40.81 -12.92 -4.58
N LYS A 174 -41.22 -11.71 -4.16
CA LYS A 174 -42.65 -11.36 -4.04
C LYS A 174 -43.41 -11.48 -5.36
N CYS A 175 -42.78 -11.12 -6.47
CA CYS A 175 -43.38 -11.19 -7.80
C CYS A 175 -43.45 -12.61 -8.36
N HIS A 176 -42.50 -13.48 -8.01
CA HIS A 176 -42.34 -14.80 -8.64
C HIS A 176 -42.60 -15.98 -7.69
N ILE A 177 -43.11 -15.75 -6.46
CA ILE A 177 -43.37 -16.80 -5.46
C ILE A 177 -44.44 -17.81 -5.89
N ALA A 178 -45.38 -17.39 -6.75
CA ALA A 178 -46.45 -18.23 -7.27
C ALA A 178 -46.02 -19.07 -8.48
N GLU A 179 -44.82 -18.84 -9.02
CA GLU A 179 -44.31 -19.56 -10.18
C GLU A 179 -43.61 -20.86 -9.77
N GLU A 180 -43.97 -21.96 -10.43
CA GLU A 180 -43.53 -23.31 -10.07
C GLU A 180 -42.01 -23.52 -10.22
N ASN A 181 -41.36 -22.74 -11.10
CA ASN A 181 -39.95 -22.89 -11.42
C ASN A 181 -39.01 -21.97 -10.60
N SER A 182 -39.54 -20.99 -9.87
CA SER A 182 -38.74 -19.98 -9.15
C SER A 182 -37.72 -20.59 -8.20
N CYS A 183 -38.13 -21.57 -7.39
CA CYS A 183 -37.24 -22.26 -6.46
C CYS A 183 -36.13 -23.05 -7.17
N ARG A 184 -36.44 -23.64 -8.34
CA ARG A 184 -35.47 -24.38 -9.16
C ARG A 184 -34.43 -23.44 -9.73
N ASP A 185 -34.85 -22.29 -10.24
CA ASP A 185 -33.95 -21.32 -10.88
C ASP A 185 -33.10 -20.58 -9.83
N LEU A 186 -33.67 -20.28 -8.65
CA LEU A 186 -32.90 -19.77 -7.52
C LEU A 186 -31.81 -20.76 -7.08
N LYS A 187 -32.15 -22.05 -7.00
CA LYS A 187 -31.18 -23.10 -6.68
C LYS A 187 -30.04 -23.13 -7.70
N LYS A 188 -30.35 -23.05 -9.00
CA LYS A 188 -29.31 -23.01 -10.05
C LYS A 188 -28.43 -21.76 -9.91
N LEU A 189 -29.00 -20.60 -9.66
CA LEU A 189 -28.24 -19.36 -9.44
C LEU A 189 -27.26 -19.51 -8.27
N ILE A 190 -27.74 -20.00 -7.11
CA ILE A 190 -26.91 -20.18 -5.92
C ILE A 190 -25.78 -21.17 -6.19
N GLN A 191 -26.06 -22.28 -6.87
CA GLN A 191 -25.06 -23.29 -7.20
C GLN A 191 -23.98 -22.73 -8.14
N SER A 192 -24.37 -22.03 -9.21
CA SER A 192 -23.42 -21.44 -10.16
C SER A 192 -22.65 -20.26 -9.59
N TYR A 193 -23.28 -19.44 -8.74
CA TYR A 193 -22.56 -18.40 -8.01
C TYR A 193 -21.53 -19.01 -7.06
N HIS A 194 -21.93 -20.03 -6.29
CA HIS A 194 -21.04 -20.65 -5.33
C HIS A 194 -19.83 -21.32 -5.98
N SER A 195 -20.00 -22.00 -7.13
CA SER A 195 -18.88 -22.62 -7.84
C SER A 195 -17.84 -21.60 -8.29
N GLU A 196 -18.25 -20.45 -8.81
CA GLU A 196 -17.32 -19.41 -9.26
C GLU A 196 -16.75 -18.58 -8.10
N ALA A 197 -17.60 -18.18 -7.15
CA ALA A 197 -17.21 -17.36 -6.01
C ALA A 197 -16.27 -18.13 -5.06
N SER A 198 -16.52 -19.42 -4.83
CA SER A 198 -15.62 -20.24 -4.01
C SER A 198 -14.23 -20.31 -4.64
N ARG A 199 -14.12 -20.57 -5.94
CA ARG A 199 -12.85 -20.57 -6.68
C ARG A 199 -12.14 -19.21 -6.60
N TRP A 200 -12.88 -18.12 -6.79
CA TRP A 200 -12.31 -16.77 -6.86
C TRP A 200 -11.87 -16.22 -5.49
N TYR A 201 -12.66 -16.46 -4.44
CA TYR A 201 -12.40 -15.96 -3.09
C TYR A 201 -11.50 -16.87 -2.25
N PHE A 202 -11.31 -18.15 -2.62
CA PHE A 202 -10.51 -19.11 -1.84
C PHE A 202 -9.08 -18.64 -1.52
N SER A 203 -8.45 -17.86 -2.41
CA SER A 203 -7.08 -17.37 -2.23
C SER A 203 -6.98 -15.87 -1.99
N ARG A 204 -8.10 -15.19 -1.74
CA ARG A 204 -8.18 -13.72 -1.67
C ARG A 204 -9.02 -13.30 -0.45
N PRO A 205 -8.39 -13.03 0.72
CA PRO A 205 -9.09 -12.60 1.93
C PRO A 205 -9.67 -11.18 1.83
#